data_AF-A0A529Q0V2-F1
#
_entry.id   AF-A0A529Q0V2-F1
#
_cell.length_a   1.000
_cell.length_b   1.000
_cell.length_c   1.000
_cell.angle_alpha   90.00
_cell.angle_beta   90.00
_cell.angle_gamma   90.00
#
_symmetry.space_group_name_H-M   'P 1'
#
loop_
_entity.id
_entity.type
_entity.pdbx_description
1 polymer ?
#
loop_
_entity_poly.entity_id
_entity_poly.type
_entity_poly.pdbx_seq_one_letter_code
_entity_poly.pdbx_strand_id
1 'polypeptide(L)'
;VNPDQLQRYIGNGGFWHHDFSDDQRYYKMGNRAYLDFAVEMGFIPCAEPIVFQLYSEPIQRFRLAARGHGKVQPPDAERGRIEAYMDPLPFWYAPFEDDAVDLEKYPLHALTQRPMHMYHSWG
;
A
#
# COMPACT_ATOMS: atom_id res chain seq x y z
N VAL A 1 -20.42 25.39 -9.34
CA VAL A 1 -20.89 25.79 -7.99
C VAL A 1 -22.23 25.10 -7.75
N ASN A 2 -22.41 24.39 -6.63
CA ASN A 2 -23.64 23.67 -6.28
C ASN A 2 -24.42 24.48 -5.21
N PRO A 3 -25.39 25.33 -5.61
CA PRO A 3 -25.98 26.33 -4.73
C PRO A 3 -26.74 25.74 -3.52
N ASP A 4 -27.26 24.52 -3.65
CA ASP A 4 -28.07 23.87 -2.60
C ASP A 4 -27.30 22.80 -1.82
N GLN A 5 -25.97 22.76 -1.93
CA GLN A 5 -25.16 21.67 -1.37
C GLN A 5 -25.43 21.43 0.12
N LEU A 6 -25.55 22.49 0.93
CA LEU A 6 -25.80 22.38 2.37
C LEU A 6 -27.18 21.78 2.67
N GLN A 7 -28.21 22.20 1.93
CA GLN A 7 -29.58 21.68 2.12
C GLN A 7 -29.68 20.21 1.70
N ARG A 8 -29.02 19.82 0.60
CA ARG A 8 -28.95 18.42 0.17
C ARG A 8 -28.22 17.54 1.19
N TYR A 9 -27.14 18.03 1.79
CA TYR A 9 -26.42 17.31 2.84
C TYR A 9 -27.28 17.09 4.09
N ILE A 10 -28.04 18.11 4.52
CA ILE A 10 -29.00 18.00 5.63
C ILE A 10 -30.12 17.00 5.29
N GLY A 11 -30.70 17.11 4.08
CA GLY A 11 -31.74 16.19 3.62
C GLY A 11 -31.29 14.73 3.56
N ASN A 12 -29.99 14.49 3.32
CA ASN A 12 -29.37 13.17 3.36
C ASN A 12 -28.89 12.75 4.76
N GLY A 13 -29.29 13.44 5.83
CA GLY A 13 -28.90 13.07 7.20
C GLY A 13 -27.42 13.27 7.52
N GLY A 14 -26.72 14.12 6.77
CA GLY A 14 -25.31 14.39 6.97
C GLY A 14 -24.38 13.29 6.44
N PHE A 15 -24.82 12.50 5.46
CA PHE A 15 -23.95 11.54 4.77
C PHE A 15 -24.19 11.57 3.26
N TRP A 16 -23.23 11.00 2.53
CA TRP A 16 -23.36 10.69 1.11
C TRP A 16 -23.47 9.18 0.95
N HIS A 17 -24.31 8.75 0.03
CA HIS A 17 -24.52 7.34 -0.31
C HIS A 17 -24.57 7.20 -1.82
N HIS A 18 -24.05 6.08 -2.33
CA HIS A 18 -24.12 5.72 -3.74
C HIS A 18 -24.36 4.22 -3.85
N ASP A 19 -25.45 3.86 -4.52
CA ASP A 19 -25.76 2.48 -4.86
C ASP A 19 -25.07 2.09 -6.16
N PHE A 20 -24.28 1.03 -6.11
CA PHE A 20 -23.72 0.42 -7.32
C PHE A 20 -24.84 -0.17 -8.18
N SER A 21 -24.75 0.10 -9.49
CA SER A 21 -25.54 -0.63 -10.48
C SER A 21 -25.21 -2.13 -10.44
N ASP A 22 -26.11 -2.97 -10.92
CA ASP A 22 -25.96 -4.43 -10.84
C ASP A 22 -24.63 -4.92 -11.46
N ASP A 23 -24.21 -4.28 -12.55
CA ASP A 23 -22.98 -4.58 -13.27
C ASP A 23 -21.71 -4.04 -12.61
N GLN A 24 -21.79 -3.23 -11.54
CA GLN A 24 -20.62 -2.70 -10.80
C GLN A 24 -20.27 -3.52 -9.54
N ARG A 25 -21.13 -4.44 -9.11
CA ARG A 25 -21.07 -5.03 -7.76
C ARG A 25 -19.92 -6.02 -7.56
N TYR A 26 -19.49 -6.71 -8.61
CA TYR A 26 -18.57 -7.83 -8.53
C TYR A 26 -17.34 -7.67 -9.43
N TYR A 27 -16.32 -8.50 -9.20
CA TYR A 27 -15.09 -8.55 -10.00
C TYR A 27 -14.39 -7.17 -10.15
N LYS A 28 -14.39 -6.37 -9.09
CA LYS A 28 -13.95 -4.96 -9.06
C LYS A 28 -12.57 -4.71 -9.67
N MET A 29 -11.67 -5.68 -9.56
CA MET A 29 -10.32 -5.61 -10.13
C MET A 29 -10.28 -5.60 -11.67
N GLY A 30 -11.29 -6.14 -12.36
CA GLY A 30 -11.34 -6.17 -13.83
C GLY A 30 -12.66 -5.71 -14.42
N ASN A 31 -13.58 -5.23 -13.59
CA ASN A 31 -14.89 -4.76 -14.00
C ASN A 31 -14.82 -3.33 -14.51
N ARG A 32 -15.07 -3.14 -15.81
CA ARG A 32 -14.95 -1.82 -16.44
C ARG A 32 -15.91 -0.78 -15.85
N ALA A 33 -17.18 -1.13 -15.62
CA ALA A 33 -18.17 -0.21 -15.06
C ALA A 33 -17.78 0.27 -13.66
N TYR A 34 -17.20 -0.61 -12.85
CA TYR A 34 -16.69 -0.23 -11.53
C TYR A 34 -15.42 0.62 -11.62
N LEU A 35 -14.48 0.25 -12.50
CA LEU A 35 -13.21 0.96 -12.65
C LEU A 35 -13.40 2.38 -13.19
N ASP A 36 -14.31 2.57 -14.14
CA ASP A 36 -14.67 3.91 -14.64
C ASP A 36 -15.29 4.76 -13.51
N PHE A 37 -16.19 4.19 -12.72
CA PHE A 37 -16.74 4.85 -11.52
C PHE A 37 -15.65 5.19 -10.49
N ALA A 38 -14.69 4.29 -10.24
CA ALA A 38 -13.61 4.52 -9.29
C ALA A 38 -12.69 5.67 -9.71
N VAL A 39 -12.51 5.88 -11.02
CA VAL A 39 -11.82 7.07 -11.56
C VAL A 39 -12.65 8.33 -11.33
N GLU A 40 -13.96 8.29 -11.62
CA GLU A 40 -14.86 9.44 -11.38
C GLU A 40 -14.84 9.90 -9.92
N MET A 41 -14.82 8.95 -8.98
CA MET A 41 -14.72 9.22 -7.54
C MET A 41 -13.31 9.60 -7.06
N GLY A 42 -12.29 9.51 -7.91
CA GLY A 42 -10.90 9.80 -7.57
C GLY A 42 -10.22 8.76 -6.68
N PHE A 43 -10.73 7.52 -6.66
CA PHE A 43 -10.12 6.42 -5.89
C PHE A 43 -8.87 5.86 -6.57
N ILE A 44 -8.87 5.84 -7.91
CA ILE A 44 -7.77 5.35 -8.74
C ILE A 44 -7.50 6.33 -9.89
N PRO A 45 -6.26 6.38 -10.42
CA PRO A 45 -5.90 7.34 -11.45
C PRO A 45 -6.41 6.99 -12.86
N CYS A 46 -6.64 5.70 -13.14
CA CYS A 46 -7.12 5.22 -14.44
C CYS A 46 -7.96 3.95 -14.30
N ALA A 47 -8.82 3.69 -15.28
CA ALA A 47 -9.75 2.57 -15.28
C ALA A 47 -9.14 1.29 -15.89
N GLU A 48 -7.92 0.96 -15.51
CA GLU A 48 -7.21 -0.23 -15.94
C GLU A 48 -7.38 -1.38 -14.94
N PRO A 49 -7.31 -2.65 -15.38
CA PRO A 49 -7.39 -3.79 -14.48
C PRO A 49 -6.33 -3.73 -13.37
N ILE A 50 -6.76 -3.94 -12.13
CA ILE A 50 -5.89 -4.00 -10.95
C ILE A 50 -5.42 -5.44 -10.76
N VAL A 51 -4.23 -5.74 -11.26
CA VAL A 51 -3.67 -7.10 -11.20
C VAL A 51 -2.83 -7.26 -9.94
N PHE A 52 -3.22 -8.23 -9.10
CA PHE A 52 -2.37 -8.68 -7.99
C PHE A 52 -1.21 -9.51 -8.54
N GLN A 53 0.01 -9.01 -8.41
CA GLN A 53 1.22 -9.72 -8.82
C GLN A 53 1.81 -10.43 -7.61
N LEU A 54 1.69 -11.76 -7.56
CA LEU A 54 2.37 -12.56 -6.53
C LEU A 54 3.90 -12.49 -6.69
N TYR A 55 4.35 -12.47 -7.94
CA TYR A 55 5.75 -12.27 -8.29
C TYR A 55 5.99 -10.82 -8.70
N SER A 56 6.90 -10.14 -8.02
CA SER A 56 7.22 -8.74 -8.32
C SER A 56 8.46 -8.63 -9.21
N GLU A 57 8.23 -8.41 -10.51
CA GLU A 57 9.29 -8.11 -11.49
C GLU A 57 10.17 -6.91 -11.09
N PRO A 58 9.61 -5.80 -10.55
CA PRO A 58 10.44 -4.70 -10.03
C PRO A 58 11.42 -5.17 -8.95
N ILE A 59 10.98 -6.00 -8.00
CA ILE A 59 11.81 -6.53 -6.91
C ILE A 59 12.85 -7.51 -7.45
N GLN A 60 12.49 -8.40 -8.38
CA GLN A 60 13.45 -9.27 -9.06
C GLN A 60 14.58 -8.48 -9.72
N ARG A 61 14.28 -7.35 -10.35
CA ARG A 61 15.29 -6.51 -11.00
C ARG A 61 16.35 -6.02 -10.01
N PHE A 62 15.94 -5.62 -8.81
CA PHE A 62 16.89 -5.23 -7.77
C PHE A 62 17.74 -6.41 -7.30
N ARG A 63 17.14 -7.60 -7.13
CA ARG A 63 17.88 -8.81 -6.76
C ARG A 63 18.91 -9.21 -7.81
N LEU A 64 18.53 -9.15 -9.08
CA LEU A 64 19.43 -9.39 -10.21
C LEU A 64 20.56 -8.37 -10.26
N ALA A 65 20.28 -7.10 -9.95
CA ALA A 65 21.31 -6.09 -9.80
C ALA A 65 22.31 -6.47 -8.70
N ALA A 66 21.87 -6.94 -7.52
CA ALA A 66 22.80 -7.42 -6.50
C ALA A 66 23.66 -8.62 -6.97
N ARG A 67 23.10 -9.47 -7.85
CA ARG A 67 23.77 -10.63 -8.47
C ARG A 67 24.68 -10.31 -9.66
N GLY A 68 24.92 -9.04 -9.97
CA GLY A 68 25.84 -8.66 -11.05
C GLY A 68 25.18 -8.43 -12.42
N HIS A 69 23.85 -8.47 -12.51
CA HIS A 69 23.15 -8.22 -13.77
C HIS A 69 22.76 -6.75 -13.95
N GLY A 70 22.97 -6.22 -15.17
CA GLY A 70 22.59 -4.86 -15.53
C GLY A 70 23.67 -3.81 -15.22
N LYS A 71 23.51 -2.63 -15.82
CA LYS A 71 24.50 -1.54 -15.77
C LYS A 71 24.63 -0.89 -14.40
N VAL A 72 23.56 -0.91 -13.61
CA VAL A 72 23.50 -0.32 -12.28
C VAL A 72 23.55 -1.44 -11.26
N GLN A 73 24.52 -1.36 -10.37
CA GLN A 73 24.80 -2.33 -9.32
C GLN A 73 24.65 -1.62 -7.97
N PRO A 74 24.18 -2.29 -6.91
CA PRO A 74 24.12 -1.68 -5.59
C PRO A 74 25.54 -1.51 -5.01
N PRO A 75 25.71 -0.62 -4.02
CA PRO A 75 26.93 -0.55 -3.21
C PRO A 75 27.23 -1.90 -2.55
N ASP A 76 28.51 -2.25 -2.42
CA ASP A 76 28.91 -3.57 -1.91
C ASP A 76 28.44 -3.82 -0.47
N ALA A 77 28.37 -2.78 0.35
CA ALA A 77 27.84 -2.85 1.72
C ALA A 77 26.38 -3.33 1.78
N GLU A 78 25.56 -3.01 0.76
CA GLU A 78 24.13 -3.34 0.73
C GLU A 78 23.81 -4.55 -0.15
N ARG A 79 24.78 -5.02 -0.94
CA ARG A 79 24.60 -6.08 -1.94
C ARG A 79 23.98 -7.34 -1.34
N GLY A 80 24.52 -7.83 -0.23
CA GLY A 80 24.02 -9.04 0.44
C GLY A 80 22.59 -8.87 0.95
N ARG A 81 22.25 -7.70 1.51
CA ARG A 81 20.90 -7.41 2.01
C ARG A 81 19.89 -7.35 0.87
N ILE A 82 20.24 -6.70 -0.24
CA ILE A 82 19.38 -6.62 -1.42
C ILE A 82 19.17 -8.02 -2.02
N GLU A 83 20.24 -8.81 -2.17
CA GLU A 83 20.10 -10.16 -2.71
C GLU A 83 19.22 -11.07 -1.83
N ALA A 84 19.31 -10.93 -0.51
CA ALA A 84 18.55 -11.73 0.45
C ALA A 84 17.07 -11.30 0.52
N TYR A 85 16.79 -10.01 0.70
CA TYR A 85 15.47 -9.51 1.09
C TYR A 85 14.61 -9.01 -0.07
N MET A 86 15.19 -8.72 -1.23
CA MET A 86 14.42 -8.40 -2.44
C MET A 86 14.06 -9.68 -3.21
N ASP A 87 13.54 -10.69 -2.51
CA ASP A 87 12.97 -11.87 -3.16
C ASP A 87 11.67 -11.45 -3.89
N PRO A 88 11.51 -11.76 -5.18
CA PRO A 88 10.31 -11.40 -5.91
C PRO A 88 9.05 -12.12 -5.42
N LEU A 89 9.18 -13.18 -4.63
CA LEU A 89 8.08 -13.84 -3.94
C LEU A 89 8.11 -13.49 -2.45
N PRO A 90 6.94 -13.30 -1.82
CA PRO A 90 6.88 -13.13 -0.38
C PRO A 90 7.48 -14.33 0.37
N PHE A 91 8.31 -14.04 1.36
CA PHE A 91 8.85 -15.02 2.28
C PHE A 91 8.93 -14.41 3.68
N TRP A 92 9.07 -15.26 4.69
CA TRP A 92 9.20 -14.80 6.07
C TRP A 92 10.66 -14.46 6.40
N TYR A 93 10.86 -13.35 7.11
CA TYR A 93 12.12 -12.96 7.73
C TYR A 93 11.83 -12.22 9.05
N ALA A 94 12.78 -12.26 9.99
CA ALA A 94 12.66 -11.53 11.25
C ALA A 94 12.81 -10.01 11.04
N PRO A 95 12.22 -9.16 11.90
CA PRO A 95 12.48 -7.72 11.88
C PRO A 95 13.97 -7.43 12.00
N PHE A 96 14.50 -6.51 11.18
CA PHE A 96 15.94 -6.18 11.23
C PHE A 96 16.41 -5.62 12.57
N GLU A 97 15.51 -5.05 13.37
CA GLU A 97 15.84 -4.58 14.72
C GLU A 97 16.13 -5.74 15.68
N ASP A 98 15.43 -6.87 15.53
CA ASP A 98 15.66 -8.07 16.35
C ASP A 98 17.05 -8.67 16.06
N ASP A 99 17.53 -8.59 14.82
CA ASP A 99 18.88 -9.00 14.43
C ASP A 99 19.96 -7.99 14.90
N ALA A 100 19.59 -6.75 15.18
CA ALA A 100 20.51 -5.67 15.52
C ALA A 100 20.62 -5.40 17.04
N VAL A 101 19.66 -5.88 17.83
CA VAL A 101 19.55 -5.61 19.27
C VAL A 101 19.83 -6.89 20.07
N ASP A 102 20.51 -6.73 21.20
CA ASP A 102 20.67 -7.80 22.18
C ASP A 102 19.32 -8.05 22.89
N LEU A 103 18.62 -9.08 22.44
CA LEU A 103 17.31 -9.47 22.96
C LEU A 103 17.35 -10.01 24.40
N GLU A 104 18.50 -10.45 24.89
CA GLU A 104 18.65 -10.83 26.30
C GLU A 104 18.70 -9.58 27.20
N LYS A 105 19.41 -8.55 26.72
CA LYS A 105 19.51 -7.26 27.42
C LYS A 105 18.24 -6.42 27.30
N TYR A 106 17.55 -6.48 26.16
CA TYR A 106 16.35 -5.71 25.86
C TYR A 106 15.18 -6.64 25.47
N PRO A 107 14.59 -7.40 26.41
CA PRO A 107 13.61 -8.43 26.12
C PRO A 107 12.19 -7.91 25.82
N LEU A 108 12.00 -6.59 25.78
CA LEU A 108 10.69 -5.96 25.59
C LEU A 108 10.61 -5.27 24.22
N HIS A 109 9.55 -5.56 23.47
CA HIS A 109 9.24 -4.86 22.23
C HIS A 109 8.31 -3.68 22.51
N ALA A 110 8.79 -2.45 22.30
CA ALA A 110 7.98 -1.26 22.42
C ALA A 110 7.19 -1.00 21.13
N LEU A 111 5.86 -0.97 21.22
CA LEU A 111 4.98 -0.61 20.10
C LEU A 111 4.43 0.80 20.32
N THR A 112 4.85 1.75 19.48
CA THR A 112 4.41 3.16 19.56
C THR A 112 3.32 3.46 18.53
N GLN A 113 2.08 3.16 18.90
CA GLN A 113 0.91 3.50 18.07
C GLN A 113 0.58 5.00 18.14
N ARG A 114 -0.13 5.51 17.13
CA ARG A 114 -0.57 6.91 17.12
C ARG A 114 -1.45 7.20 18.34
N PRO A 115 -1.27 8.34 19.04
CA PRO A 115 -2.15 8.73 20.12
C PRO A 115 -3.60 8.83 19.65
N MET A 116 -4.53 8.21 20.38
CA MET A 116 -5.95 8.20 20.01
C MET A 116 -6.65 9.54 20.26
N HIS A 117 -6.10 10.38 21.13
CA HIS A 117 -6.75 11.60 21.62
C HIS A 117 -6.19 12.88 21.00
N MET A 118 -5.20 12.80 20.11
CA MET A 118 -4.53 13.96 19.53
C MET A 118 -3.95 13.67 18.15
N TYR A 119 -3.84 14.70 17.32
CA TYR A 119 -3.33 14.56 15.95
C TYR A 119 -1.81 14.57 15.97
N HIS A 120 -1.22 13.37 16.07
CA HIS A 120 0.22 13.22 16.25
C HIS A 120 0.72 14.03 17.46
N SER A 121 1.59 15.02 17.25
CA SER A 121 2.11 15.90 18.29
C SER A 121 1.29 17.19 18.48
N TRP A 122 0.17 17.34 17.77
CA TRP A 122 -0.71 18.50 17.86
C TRP A 122 -1.93 18.16 18.71
N GLY A 123 -2.09 18.87 19.83
CA GLY A 123 -3.16 18.69 20.83
C GLY A 123 -3.77 20.02 21.24
#